data_AF-A0A9P0AJW4-F1
#
_entry.id   AF-A0A9P0AJW4-F1
#
_cell.length_a   1.000
_cell.length_b   1.000
_cell.length_c   1.000
_cell.angle_alpha   90.00
_cell.angle_beta   90.00
_cell.angle_gamma   90.00
#
_symmetry.space_group_name_H-M   'P 1'
#
loop_
_entity.id
_entity.type
_entity.pdbx_description
1 polymer ?
#
loop_
_entity_poly.entity_id
_entity_poly.type
_entity_poly.pdbx_seq_one_letter_code
_entity_poly.pdbx_strand_id
1 'polypeptide(L)'
;MNSTVNSFIVNLLNDKPITPDWEHIYQVFAADALAVVGKRKSRLLQQTRLILEILSREKISIKEFYEEVERTGKIPVLWAVIQLMAKERELKIDPRVFSILTFECRMMASACERNLSREILGFFKQQSITQSGAEFRQKMDSLITLPETPTDIWLRFHMDLEQWNYMFRAQMQAPLLRVLSDLFGVEHFVFLTRIFTDSVLVSANKFTPSGMPNEFTIWDSHAGGNQGILQKLWTLITIIIIKAVMHSMDLEHELTGSGDNQVLFVKLKKSPGLRALIDLTKANLKKAFIDVGLALKLEENGSKVS
;
A
#
# COMPACT_ATOMS: atom_id res chain seq x y z
N MET A 1 8.17 24.86 -28.77
CA MET A 1 8.27 23.55 -28.08
C MET A 1 8.79 23.83 -26.68
N ASN A 2 7.89 24.11 -25.74
CA ASN A 2 8.26 24.61 -24.42
C ASN A 2 8.83 23.49 -23.56
N SER A 3 10.14 23.60 -23.33
CA SER A 3 10.83 23.03 -22.19
C SER A 3 10.14 23.45 -20.90
N THR A 4 9.64 22.49 -20.13
CA THR A 4 9.99 22.23 -18.71
C THR A 4 9.04 21.12 -18.20
N VAL A 5 9.07 19.93 -18.81
CA VAL A 5 8.61 18.75 -18.06
C VAL A 5 9.65 18.56 -16.97
N ASN A 6 9.33 19.00 -15.76
CA ASN A 6 10.19 18.89 -14.59
C ASN A 6 10.74 17.45 -14.53
N SER A 7 12.06 17.29 -14.36
CA SER A 7 12.72 15.96 -14.35
C SER A 7 12.10 15.00 -13.33
N PHE A 8 11.43 15.55 -12.32
CA PHE A 8 10.58 14.82 -11.38
C PHE A 8 9.40 14.10 -12.05
N ILE A 9 8.65 14.76 -12.94
CA ILE A 9 7.46 14.21 -13.61
C ILE A 9 7.85 13.07 -14.55
N VAL A 10 8.99 13.17 -15.23
CA VAL A 10 9.50 12.10 -16.11
C VAL A 10 9.65 10.78 -15.34
N ASN A 11 10.08 10.85 -14.08
CA ASN A 11 10.22 9.66 -13.24
C ASN A 11 8.90 9.16 -12.63
N LEU A 12 7.80 9.89 -12.82
CA LEU A 12 6.44 9.46 -12.49
C LEU A 12 5.70 8.90 -13.71
N LEU A 13 6.27 9.01 -14.92
CA LEU A 13 5.72 8.43 -16.12
C LEU A 13 5.71 6.91 -15.98
N ASN A 14 4.50 6.37 -15.98
CA ASN A 14 4.26 4.95 -16.12
C ASN A 14 2.94 4.79 -16.86
N ASP A 15 2.86 3.81 -17.73
CA ASP A 15 1.66 3.54 -18.50
C ASP A 15 0.63 2.82 -17.63
N LYS A 16 0.03 3.59 -16.73
CA LYS A 16 -1.01 3.13 -15.81
C LYS A 16 -2.34 3.82 -16.11
N PRO A 17 -3.47 3.13 -15.87
CA PRO A 17 -4.77 3.77 -15.93
C PRO A 17 -4.92 4.83 -14.83
N ILE A 18 -5.75 5.82 -15.12
CA ILE A 18 -6.30 6.79 -14.16
C ILE A 18 -7.82 6.82 -14.28
N THR A 19 -8.47 7.11 -13.17
CA THR A 19 -9.92 7.28 -13.09
C THR A 19 -10.28 8.71 -13.50
N PRO A 20 -11.32 8.91 -14.32
CA PRO A 20 -11.88 10.25 -14.55
C PRO A 20 -12.39 10.86 -13.25
N ASP A 21 -12.58 12.17 -13.22
CA ASP A 21 -13.25 12.80 -12.08
C ASP A 21 -14.71 12.33 -11.93
N TRP A 22 -15.32 12.73 -10.82
CA TRP A 22 -16.70 12.35 -10.50
C TRP A 22 -17.72 12.76 -11.57
N GLU A 23 -17.57 13.93 -12.19
CA GLU A 23 -18.50 14.40 -13.22
C GLU A 23 -18.40 13.59 -14.52
N HIS A 24 -17.21 13.06 -14.81
CA HIS A 24 -16.90 12.31 -16.00
C HIS A 24 -16.94 10.79 -15.80
N ILE A 25 -17.19 10.30 -14.57
CA ILE A 25 -17.10 8.87 -14.23
C ILE A 25 -17.91 7.98 -15.18
N TYR A 26 -19.07 8.44 -15.66
CA TYR A 26 -19.91 7.64 -16.54
C TYR A 26 -19.28 7.31 -17.90
N GLN A 27 -18.21 8.01 -18.32
CA GLN A 27 -17.55 7.72 -19.59
C GLN A 27 -16.96 6.30 -19.68
N VAL A 28 -16.61 5.72 -18.52
CA VAL A 28 -15.94 4.42 -18.43
C VAL A 28 -16.88 3.24 -18.67
N PHE A 29 -18.19 3.45 -18.56
CA PHE A 29 -19.20 2.40 -18.74
C PHE A 29 -19.65 2.25 -20.19
N ALA A 30 -20.25 1.12 -20.52
CA ALA A 30 -20.83 0.84 -21.82
C ALA A 30 -22.15 1.62 -22.00
N ALA A 31 -22.45 2.06 -23.23
CA ALA A 31 -23.58 2.97 -23.49
C ALA A 31 -24.95 2.29 -23.29
N ASP A 32 -25.03 1.01 -23.62
CA ASP A 32 -26.16 0.11 -23.35
C ASP A 32 -26.40 -0.05 -21.85
N ALA A 33 -25.36 -0.30 -21.05
CA ALA A 33 -25.47 -0.39 -19.60
C ALA A 33 -25.95 0.93 -18.97
N LEU A 34 -25.44 2.08 -19.47
CA LEU A 34 -25.89 3.39 -19.02
C LEU A 34 -27.37 3.66 -19.36
N ALA A 35 -27.85 3.16 -20.51
CA ALA A 35 -29.25 3.31 -20.90
C ALA A 35 -30.20 2.62 -19.91
N VAL A 36 -29.82 1.46 -19.37
CA VAL A 36 -30.59 0.73 -18.34
C VAL A 36 -30.83 1.58 -17.09
N VAL A 37 -29.82 2.34 -16.67
CA VAL A 37 -29.89 3.22 -15.48
C VAL A 37 -30.28 4.66 -15.80
N GLY A 38 -30.72 4.94 -17.03
CA GLY A 38 -31.13 6.28 -17.46
C GLY A 38 -30.01 7.33 -17.47
N LYS A 39 -28.74 6.89 -17.59
CA LYS A 39 -27.55 7.76 -17.63
C LYS A 39 -26.99 7.83 -19.06
N ARG A 40 -26.08 8.78 -19.29
CA ARG A 40 -25.38 8.96 -20.56
C ARG A 40 -23.93 9.33 -20.31
N LYS A 41 -23.07 9.05 -21.30
CA LYS A 41 -21.68 9.51 -21.27
C LYS A 41 -21.62 11.03 -21.36
N SER A 42 -20.61 11.63 -20.73
CA SER A 42 -20.28 13.03 -20.98
C SER A 42 -19.95 13.23 -22.45
N ARG A 43 -20.25 14.42 -22.98
CA ARG A 43 -19.90 14.80 -24.36
C ARG A 43 -18.39 15.00 -24.50
N LEU A 44 -17.77 15.55 -23.47
CA LEU A 44 -16.33 15.75 -23.39
C LEU A 44 -15.76 14.60 -22.56
N LEU A 45 -14.76 13.92 -23.10
CA LEU A 45 -14.13 12.78 -22.44
C LEU A 45 -12.80 13.20 -21.84
N GLN A 46 -12.54 12.74 -20.62
CA GLN A 46 -11.23 12.88 -19.97
C GLN A 46 -10.29 11.74 -20.36
N GLN A 47 -8.98 11.98 -20.27
CA GLN A 47 -7.99 10.93 -20.47
C GLN A 47 -8.06 9.91 -19.34
N THR A 48 -7.94 8.64 -19.69
CA THR A 48 -7.89 7.52 -18.73
C THR A 48 -6.50 6.88 -18.65
N ARG A 49 -5.52 7.44 -19.37
CA ARG A 49 -4.12 7.00 -19.37
C ARG A 49 -3.25 8.09 -18.78
N LEU A 50 -2.48 7.74 -17.76
CA LEU A 50 -1.62 8.67 -17.05
C LEU A 50 -0.69 9.43 -17.99
N ILE A 51 -0.05 8.73 -18.93
CA ILE A 51 0.90 9.35 -19.86
C ILE A 51 0.22 10.39 -20.73
N LEU A 52 -0.96 10.08 -21.28
CA LEU A 52 -1.70 11.02 -22.13
C LEU A 52 -2.19 12.23 -21.34
N GLU A 53 -2.59 12.03 -20.08
CA GLU A 53 -2.98 13.12 -19.20
C GLU A 53 -1.79 14.01 -18.80
N ILE A 54 -0.61 13.44 -18.61
CA ILE A 54 0.60 14.23 -18.35
C ILE A 54 0.98 15.05 -19.60
N LEU A 55 0.85 14.46 -20.79
CA LEU A 55 1.18 15.13 -22.05
C LEU A 55 0.14 16.19 -22.46
N SER A 56 -1.10 16.08 -22.01
CA SER A 56 -2.18 17.04 -22.33
C SER A 56 -2.13 18.31 -21.48
N ARG A 57 -1.60 18.24 -20.24
CA ARG A 57 -1.55 19.37 -19.31
C ARG A 57 -0.32 20.25 -19.57
N GLU A 58 -0.54 21.56 -19.69
CA GLU A 58 0.54 22.54 -19.86
C GLU A 58 1.44 22.67 -18.62
N LYS A 59 0.83 22.63 -17.43
CA LYS A 59 1.52 22.71 -16.14
C LYS A 59 0.95 21.68 -15.17
N ILE A 60 1.83 20.98 -14.46
CA ILE A 60 1.47 20.05 -13.39
C ILE A 60 2.26 20.46 -12.14
N SER A 61 1.54 20.77 -11.07
CA SER A 61 2.13 21.11 -9.77
C SER A 61 1.50 20.26 -8.68
N ILE A 62 2.25 19.25 -8.20
CA ILE A 62 1.79 18.40 -7.09
C ILE A 62 1.67 19.22 -5.81
N LYS A 63 2.49 20.27 -5.66
CA LYS A 63 2.40 21.21 -4.54
C LYS A 63 1.04 21.89 -4.50
N GLU A 64 0.54 22.35 -5.65
CA GLU A 64 -0.80 22.98 -5.73
C GLU A 64 -1.91 21.98 -5.36
N PHE A 65 -1.76 20.69 -5.67
CA PHE A 65 -2.72 19.67 -5.26
C PHE A 65 -2.75 19.49 -3.73
N TYR A 66 -1.58 19.45 -3.08
CA TYR A 66 -1.50 19.38 -1.62
C TYR A 66 -2.02 20.65 -0.96
N GLU A 67 -1.64 21.83 -1.45
CA GLU A 67 -2.12 23.12 -0.93
C GLU A 67 -3.65 23.20 -0.93
N GLU A 68 -4.31 22.67 -1.96
CA GLU A 68 -5.77 22.62 -2.03
C GLU A 68 -6.38 21.68 -0.99
N VAL A 69 -5.78 20.49 -0.79
CA VAL A 69 -6.24 19.53 0.21
C VAL A 69 -6.00 20.04 1.64
N GLU A 70 -4.86 20.68 1.88
CA GLU A 70 -4.52 21.32 3.16
C GLU A 70 -5.47 22.47 3.48
N ARG A 71 -5.73 23.33 2.50
CA ARG A 71 -6.65 24.48 2.63
C ARG A 71 -8.08 24.06 2.92
N THR A 72 -8.56 23.00 2.27
CA THR A 72 -9.95 22.52 2.44
C THR A 72 -10.09 21.49 3.57
N GLY A 73 -8.97 20.93 4.02
CA GLY A 73 -8.90 19.83 4.97
C GLY A 73 -9.40 18.50 4.43
N LYS A 74 -9.75 18.37 3.14
CA LYS A 74 -10.35 17.17 2.53
C LYS A 74 -9.94 16.99 1.06
N ILE A 75 -10.11 15.80 0.51
CA ILE A 75 -9.95 15.59 -0.93
C ILE A 75 -11.13 16.29 -1.65
N PRO A 76 -10.87 17.16 -2.65
CA PRO A 76 -11.93 17.74 -3.47
C PRO A 76 -12.82 16.67 -4.08
N VAL A 77 -14.14 16.92 -4.10
CA VAL A 77 -15.16 15.93 -4.53
C VAL A 77 -14.88 15.38 -5.93
N LEU A 78 -14.39 16.22 -6.85
CA LEU A 78 -14.03 15.80 -8.20
C LEU A 78 -12.89 14.78 -8.21
N TRP A 79 -11.93 14.90 -7.29
CA TRP A 79 -10.77 14.01 -7.20
C TRP A 79 -11.05 12.76 -6.35
N ALA A 80 -12.10 12.81 -5.52
CA ALA A 80 -12.43 11.82 -4.51
C ALA A 80 -13.15 10.59 -5.11
N VAL A 81 -12.51 9.93 -6.08
CA VAL A 81 -13.03 8.74 -6.75
C VAL A 81 -11.95 7.67 -6.86
N ILE A 82 -12.29 6.45 -6.50
CA ILE A 82 -11.42 5.28 -6.66
C ILE A 82 -12.16 4.22 -7.48
N GLN A 83 -11.63 3.87 -8.64
CA GLN A 83 -12.18 2.77 -9.42
C GLN A 83 -11.57 1.43 -8.99
N LEU A 84 -12.40 0.43 -8.74
CA LEU A 84 -11.99 -0.91 -8.31
C LEU A 84 -12.00 -1.87 -9.49
N MET A 85 -10.81 -2.34 -9.88
CA MET A 85 -10.64 -3.27 -10.99
C MET A 85 -10.20 -4.63 -10.48
N ALA A 86 -10.91 -5.69 -10.86
CA ALA A 86 -10.54 -7.06 -10.54
C ALA A 86 -9.18 -7.40 -11.17
N LYS A 87 -8.30 -8.03 -10.39
CA LYS A 87 -7.00 -8.48 -10.87
C LYS A 87 -7.18 -9.71 -11.75
N GLU A 88 -6.63 -9.65 -12.95
CA GLU A 88 -6.63 -10.78 -13.87
C GLU A 88 -5.70 -11.90 -13.41
N ARG A 89 -5.99 -13.14 -13.84
CA ARG A 89 -5.18 -14.34 -13.62
C ARG A 89 -4.95 -14.68 -12.13
N GLU A 90 -5.91 -14.34 -11.28
CA GLU A 90 -5.93 -14.81 -9.90
C GLU A 90 -6.63 -16.18 -9.82
N LEU A 91 -6.05 -17.12 -9.07
CA LEU A 91 -6.61 -18.47 -8.90
C LEU A 91 -7.75 -18.55 -7.87
N LYS A 92 -8.12 -17.41 -7.27
CA LYS A 92 -9.20 -17.32 -6.28
C LYS A 92 -10.53 -17.10 -7.01
N ILE A 93 -11.62 -17.64 -6.45
CA ILE A 93 -12.98 -17.42 -6.94
C ILE A 93 -13.32 -15.92 -6.87
N ASP A 94 -13.04 -15.30 -5.73
CA ASP A 94 -13.12 -13.86 -5.56
C ASP A 94 -11.76 -13.22 -5.86
N PRO A 95 -11.63 -12.49 -6.99
CA PRO A 95 -10.38 -11.85 -7.34
C PRO A 95 -10.11 -10.68 -6.37
N ARG A 96 -8.83 -10.44 -6.07
CA ARG A 96 -8.45 -9.18 -5.44
C ARG A 96 -8.72 -8.04 -6.41
N VAL A 97 -9.31 -6.99 -5.89
CA VAL A 97 -9.47 -5.74 -6.64
C VAL A 97 -8.26 -4.84 -6.37
N PHE A 98 -7.75 -4.17 -7.41
CA PHE A 98 -6.79 -3.10 -7.28
C PHE A 98 -7.45 -1.75 -7.55
N SER A 99 -6.90 -0.72 -6.95
CA SER A 99 -7.45 0.63 -7.05
C SER A 99 -6.79 1.44 -8.15
N ILE A 100 -7.63 2.14 -8.90
CA ILE A 100 -7.26 3.15 -9.87
C ILE A 100 -7.72 4.49 -9.30
N LEU A 101 -6.81 5.46 -9.24
CA LEU A 101 -7.05 6.77 -8.66
C LEU A 101 -7.28 7.81 -9.76
N THR A 102 -7.95 8.90 -9.41
CA THR A 102 -7.90 10.15 -10.18
C THR A 102 -6.48 10.68 -10.31
N PHE A 103 -6.25 11.55 -11.30
CA PHE A 103 -4.92 12.05 -11.62
C PHE A 103 -4.24 12.71 -10.40
N GLU A 104 -4.92 13.62 -9.72
CA GLU A 104 -4.39 14.39 -8.60
C GLU A 104 -4.04 13.49 -7.41
N CYS A 105 -4.99 12.63 -6.99
CA CYS A 105 -4.78 11.65 -5.93
C CYS A 105 -3.62 10.70 -6.25
N ARG A 106 -3.51 10.27 -7.52
CA ARG A 106 -2.41 9.42 -7.97
C ARG A 106 -1.06 10.12 -7.89
N MET A 107 -0.98 11.37 -8.32
CA MET A 107 0.26 12.14 -8.30
C MET A 107 0.71 12.42 -6.87
N MET A 108 -0.21 12.77 -5.97
CA MET A 108 0.05 12.91 -4.53
C MET A 108 0.59 11.61 -3.93
N ALA A 109 -0.13 10.50 -4.06
CA ALA A 109 0.30 9.20 -3.52
C ALA A 109 1.68 8.77 -4.07
N SER A 110 1.91 8.95 -5.38
CA SER A 110 3.17 8.60 -6.03
C SER A 110 4.34 9.47 -5.55
N ALA A 111 4.11 10.76 -5.33
CA ALA A 111 5.12 11.68 -4.80
C ALA A 111 5.54 11.28 -3.38
N CYS A 112 4.58 11.00 -2.50
CA CYS A 112 4.86 10.55 -1.14
C CYS A 112 5.59 9.20 -1.12
N GLU A 113 5.14 8.21 -1.90
CA GLU A 113 5.84 6.91 -1.98
C GLU A 113 7.25 7.05 -2.52
N ARG A 114 7.50 7.97 -3.44
CA ARG A 114 8.84 8.28 -3.95
C ARG A 114 9.72 8.89 -2.87
N ASN A 115 9.24 9.91 -2.17
CA ASN A 115 9.99 10.59 -1.11
C ASN A 115 10.35 9.60 0.01
N LEU A 116 9.38 8.77 0.43
CA LEU A 116 9.62 7.70 1.39
C LEU A 116 10.68 6.71 0.89
N SER A 117 10.59 6.30 -0.38
CA SER A 117 11.52 5.34 -0.98
C SER A 117 12.95 5.86 -1.05
N ARG A 118 13.13 7.16 -1.32
CA ARG A 118 14.45 7.76 -1.52
C ARG A 118 15.12 8.12 -0.20
N GLU A 119 14.36 8.76 0.69
CA GLU A 119 14.94 9.40 1.87
C GLU A 119 14.79 8.54 3.14
N ILE A 120 13.83 7.61 3.21
CA ILE A 120 13.53 6.86 4.44
C ILE A 120 13.86 5.37 4.31
N LEU A 121 13.39 4.71 3.24
CA LEU A 121 13.52 3.25 3.13
C LEU A 121 14.96 2.74 3.08
N GLY A 122 15.92 3.59 2.71
CA GLY A 122 17.35 3.26 2.76
C GLY A 122 17.87 2.94 4.17
N PHE A 123 17.24 3.50 5.21
CA PHE A 123 17.59 3.20 6.61
C PHE A 123 17.01 1.86 7.09
N PHE A 124 16.03 1.31 6.38
CA PHE A 124 15.37 0.05 6.71
C PHE A 124 15.85 -1.05 5.77
N LYS A 125 17.06 -1.57 6.00
CA LYS A 125 17.68 -2.65 5.21
C LYS A 125 16.82 -3.93 5.15
N GLN A 126 15.77 -4.01 5.96
CA GLN A 126 14.83 -5.11 6.04
C GLN A 126 13.92 -5.20 4.80
N GLN A 127 13.53 -4.07 4.17
CA GLN A 127 12.63 -4.13 3.01
C GLN A 127 13.37 -4.61 1.74
N SER A 128 12.69 -5.44 0.93
CA SER A 128 13.20 -5.90 -0.37
C SER A 128 12.69 -5.10 -1.56
N ILE A 129 11.81 -4.12 -1.34
CA ILE A 129 11.11 -3.35 -2.38
C ILE A 129 12.08 -2.52 -3.23
N THR A 130 13.18 -2.03 -2.65
CA THR A 130 14.18 -1.23 -3.38
C THR A 130 15.37 -2.06 -3.86
N GLN A 131 15.42 -3.36 -3.56
CA GLN A 131 16.57 -4.20 -3.86
C GLN A 131 16.50 -4.72 -5.30
N SER A 132 17.65 -4.78 -5.96
CA SER A 132 17.74 -5.48 -7.24
C SER A 132 17.54 -6.99 -7.05
N GLY A 133 17.14 -7.71 -8.11
CA GLY A 133 16.93 -9.16 -8.02
C GLY A 133 18.20 -9.93 -7.59
N ALA A 134 19.39 -9.40 -7.88
CA ALA A 134 20.66 -10.00 -7.45
C ALA A 134 20.93 -9.75 -5.96
N GLU A 135 20.74 -8.51 -5.49
CA GLU A 135 20.86 -8.17 -4.06
C GLU A 135 19.88 -8.96 -3.20
N PHE A 136 18.64 -9.13 -3.67
CA PHE A 136 17.65 -9.92 -2.96
C PHE A 136 18.06 -11.40 -2.86
N ARG A 137 18.56 -12.00 -3.95
CA ARG A 137 19.05 -13.39 -3.93
C ARG A 137 20.22 -13.55 -2.96
N GLN A 138 21.22 -12.67 -3.05
CA GLN A 138 22.37 -12.71 -2.14
C GLN A 138 21.94 -12.57 -0.67
N LYS A 139 20.99 -11.68 -0.38
CA LYS A 139 20.43 -11.52 0.97
C LYS A 139 19.71 -12.80 1.40
N MET A 140 18.85 -13.39 0.57
CA MET A 140 18.15 -14.63 0.91
C MET A 140 19.13 -15.79 1.11
N ASP A 141 20.13 -15.94 0.27
CA ASP A 141 21.16 -16.98 0.40
C ASP A 141 21.91 -16.81 1.74
N SER A 142 22.28 -15.57 2.10
CA SER A 142 22.91 -15.30 3.40
C SER A 142 22.01 -15.61 4.60
N LEU A 143 20.69 -15.39 4.48
CA LEU A 143 19.71 -15.66 5.54
C LEU A 143 19.38 -17.16 5.66
N ILE A 144 19.40 -17.91 4.56
CA ILE A 144 19.19 -19.36 4.55
C ILE A 144 20.43 -20.10 5.08
N THR A 145 21.62 -19.53 4.88
CA THR A 145 22.91 -20.10 5.30
C THR A 145 23.40 -19.59 6.66
N LEU A 146 22.53 -18.93 7.44
CA LEU A 146 22.88 -18.44 8.78
C LEU A 146 23.44 -19.59 9.62
N PRO A 147 24.64 -19.44 10.21
CA PRO A 147 25.29 -20.54 10.89
C PRO A 147 24.55 -20.89 12.18
N GLU A 148 24.25 -22.17 12.32
CA GLU A 148 23.86 -22.73 13.62
C GLU A 148 25.10 -22.95 14.47
N THR A 149 25.01 -22.59 15.75
CA THR A 149 26.06 -22.90 16.72
C THR A 149 25.58 -24.03 17.65
N PRO A 150 26.47 -24.64 18.45
CA PRO A 150 26.06 -25.57 19.50
C PRO A 150 25.11 -24.93 20.54
N THR A 151 25.12 -23.60 20.66
CA THR A 151 24.36 -22.84 21.67
C THR A 151 23.12 -22.14 21.11
N ASP A 152 23.06 -21.88 19.81
CA ASP A 152 22.03 -21.03 19.20
C ASP A 152 21.45 -21.67 17.93
N ILE A 153 20.19 -21.39 17.68
CA ILE A 153 19.49 -21.69 16.42
C ILE A 153 18.89 -20.43 15.82
N TRP A 154 18.73 -20.42 14.50
CA TRP A 154 17.95 -19.43 13.79
C TRP A 154 16.58 -20.02 13.42
N LEU A 155 15.52 -19.45 13.96
CA LEU A 155 14.16 -19.82 13.60
C LEU A 155 13.58 -18.87 12.58
N ARG A 156 12.81 -19.44 11.64
CA ARG A 156 12.14 -18.69 10.58
C ARG A 156 10.63 -18.64 10.83
N PHE A 157 10.12 -17.42 10.91
CA PHE A 157 8.70 -17.13 10.95
C PHE A 157 8.26 -16.58 9.60
N HIS A 158 7.33 -17.27 8.96
CA HIS A 158 6.60 -16.75 7.81
C HIS A 158 5.39 -15.98 8.35
N MET A 159 5.35 -14.69 8.03
CA MET A 159 4.33 -13.77 8.48
C MET A 159 3.48 -13.37 7.27
N ASP A 160 2.22 -13.76 7.31
CA ASP A 160 1.22 -13.41 6.29
C ASP A 160 0.11 -12.58 6.95
N LEU A 161 -0.11 -11.36 6.45
CA LEU A 161 -1.06 -10.41 7.02
C LEU A 161 -2.39 -10.49 6.26
N GLU A 162 -3.47 -10.80 6.98
CA GLU A 162 -4.79 -10.94 6.38
C GLU A 162 -5.32 -9.59 5.91
N GLN A 163 -5.77 -9.55 4.64
CA GLN A 163 -6.35 -8.35 4.03
C GLN A 163 -5.51 -7.10 4.30
N TRP A 164 -4.19 -7.25 4.35
CA TRP A 164 -3.24 -6.26 4.89
C TRP A 164 -3.53 -4.83 4.44
N ASN A 165 -3.72 -4.61 3.13
CA ASN A 165 -4.05 -3.31 2.55
C ASN A 165 -5.35 -2.69 3.09
N TYR A 166 -6.38 -3.51 3.30
CA TYR A 166 -7.70 -3.09 3.74
C TYR A 166 -7.78 -2.85 5.24
N MET A 167 -6.84 -3.37 6.03
CA MET A 167 -6.85 -3.26 7.49
C MET A 167 -6.19 -1.97 8.02
N PHE A 168 -5.43 -1.26 7.18
CA PHE A 168 -4.88 0.05 7.57
C PHE A 168 -5.98 1.06 7.87
N ARG A 169 -5.87 1.78 8.99
CA ARG A 169 -6.79 2.84 9.42
C ARG A 169 -6.02 4.14 9.63
N ALA A 170 -6.69 5.28 9.47
CA ALA A 170 -6.06 6.60 9.64
C ALA A 170 -5.45 6.77 11.04
N GLN A 171 -6.19 6.35 12.08
CA GLN A 171 -5.78 6.49 13.48
C GLN A 171 -4.48 5.72 13.78
N MET A 172 -4.34 4.50 13.27
CA MET A 172 -3.16 3.67 13.49
C MET A 172 -1.91 4.26 12.80
N GLN A 173 -2.08 4.82 11.61
CA GLN A 173 -0.98 5.37 10.83
C GLN A 173 -0.56 6.77 11.32
N ALA A 174 -1.46 7.51 11.96
CA ALA A 174 -1.29 8.92 12.31
C ALA A 174 0.02 9.23 13.06
N PRO A 175 0.48 8.45 14.06
CA PRO A 175 1.75 8.73 14.74
C PRO A 175 2.94 8.74 13.78
N LEU A 176 3.05 7.75 12.89
CA LEU A 176 4.14 7.70 11.91
C LEU A 176 4.00 8.78 10.85
N LEU A 177 2.78 9.05 10.38
CA LEU A 177 2.53 10.09 9.37
C LEU A 177 2.90 11.48 9.89
N ARG A 178 2.69 11.77 11.17
CA ARG A 178 3.15 13.02 11.80
C ARG A 178 4.68 13.11 11.82
N VAL A 179 5.37 12.04 12.25
CA VAL A 179 6.84 12.01 12.23
C VAL A 179 7.38 12.21 10.81
N LEU A 180 6.78 11.57 9.80
CA LEU A 180 7.18 11.79 8.40
C LEU A 180 6.91 13.24 7.98
N SER A 181 5.76 13.80 8.35
CA SER A 181 5.41 15.20 8.06
C SER A 181 6.46 16.17 8.63
N ASP A 182 6.85 15.96 9.89
CA ASP A 182 7.86 16.76 10.57
C ASP A 182 9.24 16.63 9.90
N LEU A 183 9.65 15.40 9.54
CA LEU A 183 10.94 15.13 8.88
C LEU A 183 11.03 15.79 7.50
N PHE A 184 9.94 15.81 6.74
CA PHE A 184 9.88 16.43 5.43
C PHE A 184 9.52 17.92 5.46
N GLY A 185 9.13 18.45 6.62
CA GLY A 185 8.68 19.84 6.78
C GLY A 185 7.39 20.16 6.03
N VAL A 186 6.47 19.19 5.90
CA VAL A 186 5.22 19.30 5.13
C VAL A 186 4.09 18.53 5.81
N GLU A 187 2.83 18.94 5.66
CA GLU A 187 1.67 18.21 6.23
C GLU A 187 1.12 17.11 5.30
N HIS A 188 1.74 16.93 4.12
CA HIS A 188 1.28 16.06 3.04
C HIS A 188 0.91 14.63 3.48
N PHE A 189 1.69 14.03 4.40
CA PHE A 189 1.51 12.63 4.79
C PHE A 189 0.22 12.41 5.60
N VAL A 190 -0.19 13.38 6.41
CA VAL A 190 -1.42 13.30 7.21
C VAL A 190 -2.66 13.25 6.30
N PHE A 191 -2.61 13.91 5.15
CA PHE A 191 -3.72 13.95 4.20
C PHE A 191 -3.79 12.73 3.26
N LEU A 192 -2.74 11.91 3.16
CA LEU A 192 -2.73 10.75 2.26
C LEU A 192 -3.83 9.75 2.59
N THR A 193 -4.13 9.52 3.87
CA THR A 193 -5.18 8.57 4.27
C THR A 193 -6.57 9.05 3.88
N ARG A 194 -6.73 10.36 3.65
CA ARG A 194 -8.00 10.94 3.18
C ARG A 194 -8.36 10.55 1.77
N ILE A 195 -7.39 10.15 0.95
CA ILE A 195 -7.65 9.55 -0.38
C ILE A 195 -8.65 8.41 -0.24
N PHE A 196 -8.58 7.62 0.83
CA PHE A 196 -9.50 6.52 1.03
C PHE A 196 -10.82 6.95 1.67
N THR A 197 -10.77 7.74 2.75
CA THR A 197 -11.96 8.07 3.54
C THR A 197 -12.88 9.09 2.90
N ASP A 198 -12.34 9.96 2.04
CA ASP A 198 -13.14 10.98 1.37
C ASP A 198 -13.66 10.50 0.01
N SER A 199 -13.11 9.40 -0.54
CA SER A 199 -13.44 8.94 -1.88
C SER A 199 -14.60 7.97 -1.95
N VAL A 200 -15.36 8.07 -3.05
CA VAL A 200 -16.32 7.05 -3.45
C VAL A 200 -15.62 5.95 -4.24
N LEU A 201 -15.79 4.71 -3.81
CA LEU A 201 -15.37 3.53 -4.56
C LEU A 201 -16.40 3.24 -5.66
N VAL A 202 -15.94 3.00 -6.88
CA VAL A 202 -16.78 2.72 -8.05
C VAL A 202 -16.28 1.46 -8.76
N SER A 203 -17.19 0.60 -9.21
CA SER A 203 -16.82 -0.57 -10.00
C SER A 203 -16.11 -0.18 -11.32
N ALA A 204 -15.01 -0.88 -11.66
CA ALA A 204 -14.39 -0.76 -12.99
C ALA A 204 -15.10 -1.60 -14.06
N ASN A 205 -16.07 -2.43 -13.70
CA ASN A 205 -16.81 -3.21 -14.66
C ASN A 205 -17.69 -2.28 -15.51
N LYS A 206 -17.41 -2.26 -16.82
CA LYS A 206 -18.05 -1.36 -17.78
C LYS A 206 -19.56 -1.58 -17.90
N PHE A 207 -20.06 -2.73 -17.45
CA PHE A 207 -21.48 -3.10 -17.53
C PHE A 207 -22.24 -2.88 -16.22
N THR A 208 -21.57 -2.41 -15.16
CA THR A 208 -22.20 -2.18 -13.84
C THR A 208 -22.05 -0.71 -13.41
N PRO A 209 -22.70 0.24 -14.11
CA PRO A 209 -22.71 1.63 -13.69
C PRO A 209 -23.44 1.82 -12.35
N SER A 210 -23.19 2.94 -11.67
CA SER A 210 -23.92 3.33 -10.45
C SER A 210 -25.44 3.20 -10.64
N GLY A 211 -26.09 2.46 -9.75
CA GLY A 211 -27.54 2.21 -9.81
C GLY A 211 -27.95 0.95 -10.58
N MET A 212 -27.00 0.16 -11.10
CA MET A 212 -27.29 -1.15 -11.67
C MET A 212 -27.88 -2.09 -10.60
N PRO A 213 -29.06 -2.69 -10.83
CA PRO A 213 -29.69 -3.59 -9.85
C PRO A 213 -28.86 -4.85 -9.59
N ASN A 214 -28.87 -5.34 -8.35
CA ASN A 214 -28.24 -6.59 -7.90
C ASN A 214 -26.72 -6.69 -8.09
N GLU A 215 -26.06 -5.57 -8.36
CA GLU A 215 -24.62 -5.51 -8.60
C GLU A 215 -23.95 -4.55 -7.61
N PHE A 216 -22.69 -4.82 -7.26
CA PHE A 216 -21.88 -3.82 -6.58
C PHE A 216 -21.55 -2.69 -7.56
N THR A 217 -21.91 -1.46 -7.22
CA THR A 217 -21.71 -0.32 -8.11
C THR A 217 -20.92 0.80 -7.47
N ILE A 218 -21.34 1.25 -6.28
CA ILE A 218 -20.68 2.32 -5.52
C ILE A 218 -20.59 2.00 -4.02
N TRP A 219 -19.61 2.58 -3.34
CA TRP A 219 -19.47 2.58 -1.88
C TRP A 219 -18.79 3.86 -1.41
N ASP A 220 -19.41 4.61 -0.51
CA ASP A 220 -19.00 5.97 -0.12
C ASP A 220 -18.51 6.10 1.33
N SER A 221 -18.45 5.00 2.07
CA SER A 221 -18.04 4.99 3.48
C SER A 221 -16.85 4.06 3.74
N HIS A 222 -15.82 4.10 2.88
CA HIS A 222 -14.63 3.24 3.03
C HIS A 222 -13.68 3.78 4.11
N ALA A 223 -13.39 2.97 5.13
CA ALA A 223 -12.54 3.39 6.25
C ALA A 223 -11.08 2.92 6.13
N GLY A 224 -10.78 2.04 5.17
CA GLY A 224 -9.52 1.33 5.08
C GLY A 224 -8.62 1.79 3.94
N GLY A 225 -7.45 1.17 3.81
CA GLY A 225 -6.66 1.29 2.58
C GLY A 225 -7.24 0.44 1.44
N ASN A 226 -6.61 0.53 0.27
CA ASN A 226 -6.89 -0.34 -0.87
C ASN A 226 -5.60 -0.89 -1.47
N GLN A 227 -5.72 -2.03 -2.14
CA GLN A 227 -4.60 -2.70 -2.82
C GLN A 227 -3.96 -1.77 -3.88
N GLY A 228 -2.63 -1.68 -3.85
CA GLY A 228 -1.84 -1.01 -4.89
C GLY A 228 -1.56 0.48 -4.63
N ILE A 229 -1.97 1.00 -3.48
CA ILE A 229 -1.71 2.37 -3.04
C ILE A 229 -0.91 2.29 -1.72
N LEU A 230 0.07 3.18 -1.52
CA LEU A 230 0.87 3.32 -0.28
C LEU A 230 1.56 2.05 0.25
N GLN A 231 1.89 1.10 -0.62
CA GLN A 231 2.53 -0.18 -0.27
C GLN A 231 3.83 0.02 0.53
N LYS A 232 4.63 1.03 0.16
CA LYS A 232 5.91 1.31 0.82
C LYS A 232 5.75 1.81 2.25
N LEU A 233 4.79 2.72 2.45
CA LEU A 233 4.45 3.26 3.76
C LEU A 233 3.98 2.14 4.69
N TRP A 234 3.07 1.31 4.20
CA TRP A 234 2.53 0.21 4.98
C TRP A 234 3.58 -0.84 5.29
N THR A 235 4.49 -1.13 4.35
CA THR A 235 5.63 -2.03 4.61
C THR A 235 6.52 -1.49 5.72
N LEU A 236 6.80 -0.18 5.72
CA LEU A 236 7.56 0.47 6.79
C LEU A 236 6.88 0.31 8.15
N ILE A 237 5.55 0.53 8.22
CA ILE A 237 4.78 0.33 9.46
C ILE A 237 4.90 -1.12 9.95
N THR A 238 4.70 -2.10 9.06
CA THR A 238 4.86 -3.53 9.39
C THR A 238 6.24 -3.83 9.96
N ILE A 239 7.31 -3.31 9.33
CA ILE A 239 8.69 -3.48 9.81
C ILE A 239 8.88 -2.87 11.20
N ILE A 240 8.36 -1.65 11.43
CA ILE A 240 8.48 -0.97 12.73
C ILE A 240 7.81 -1.79 13.84
N ILE A 241 6.61 -2.33 13.59
CA ILE A 241 5.89 -3.17 14.58
C ILE A 241 6.71 -4.40 14.94
N ILE A 242 7.23 -5.13 13.94
CA ILE A 242 8.03 -6.34 14.15
C ILE A 242 9.28 -6.01 14.96
N LYS A 243 10.01 -4.97 14.57
CA LYS A 243 11.22 -4.54 15.27
C LYS A 243 10.94 -4.12 16.71
N ALA A 244 9.85 -3.41 16.96
CA ALA A 244 9.47 -3.02 18.32
C ALA A 244 9.28 -4.23 19.24
N VAL A 245 8.67 -5.31 18.74
CA VAL A 245 8.54 -6.57 19.50
C VAL A 245 9.89 -7.25 19.70
N MET A 246 10.72 -7.35 18.67
CA MET A 246 12.03 -8.01 18.81
C MET A 246 12.96 -7.24 19.77
N HIS A 247 12.94 -5.90 19.72
CA HIS A 247 13.70 -5.06 20.63
C HIS A 247 13.20 -5.16 22.08
N SER A 248 11.89 -5.24 22.32
CA SER A 248 11.35 -5.37 23.68
C SER A 248 11.67 -6.72 24.32
N MET A 249 11.92 -7.75 23.50
CA MET A 249 12.33 -9.09 23.94
C MET A 249 13.85 -9.30 23.95
N ASP A 250 14.64 -8.29 23.55
CA ASP A 250 16.10 -8.37 23.40
C ASP A 250 16.55 -9.55 22.51
N LEU A 251 15.85 -9.76 21.40
CA LEU A 251 16.13 -10.85 20.46
C LEU A 251 16.91 -10.36 19.24
N GLU A 252 18.05 -10.99 18.98
CA GLU A 252 18.81 -10.83 17.74
C GLU A 252 17.99 -11.39 16.58
N HIS A 253 17.78 -10.56 15.56
CA HIS A 253 16.86 -10.87 14.47
C HIS A 253 17.30 -10.26 13.14
N GLU A 254 16.90 -10.94 12.07
CA GLU A 254 16.97 -10.44 10.70
C GLU A 254 15.58 -10.47 10.09
N LEU A 255 15.22 -9.44 9.32
CA LEU A 255 13.91 -9.33 8.71
C LEU A 255 14.06 -9.04 7.22
N THR A 256 13.25 -9.73 6.42
CA THR A 256 13.18 -9.52 4.98
C THR A 256 11.75 -9.66 4.49
N GLY A 257 11.31 -8.76 3.61
CA GLY A 257 9.95 -8.83 3.10
C GLY A 257 9.50 -7.58 2.36
N SER A 258 8.31 -7.69 1.80
CA SER A 258 7.65 -6.64 1.02
C SER A 258 6.15 -6.78 1.18
N GLY A 259 5.49 -5.68 1.57
CA GLY A 259 4.03 -5.65 1.68
C GLY A 259 3.50 -6.54 2.81
N ASP A 260 2.53 -7.37 2.46
CA ASP A 260 1.83 -8.32 3.33
C ASP A 260 2.68 -9.55 3.72
N ASN A 261 3.72 -9.86 2.94
CA ASN A 261 4.57 -11.02 3.16
C ASN A 261 5.91 -10.62 3.81
N GLN A 262 6.13 -11.10 5.03
CA GLN A 262 7.37 -10.85 5.77
C GLN A 262 7.97 -12.18 6.25
N VAL A 263 9.30 -12.26 6.24
CA VAL A 263 10.06 -13.41 6.74
C VAL A 263 11.01 -12.90 7.82
N LEU A 264 10.77 -13.34 9.05
CA LEU A 264 11.52 -12.98 10.24
C LEU A 264 12.40 -14.15 10.66
N PHE A 265 13.70 -13.88 10.81
CA PHE A 265 14.69 -14.80 11.33
C PHE A 265 15.04 -14.35 12.75
N VAL A 266 14.93 -15.24 13.72
CA VAL A 266 15.21 -14.93 15.13
C VAL A 266 16.22 -15.92 15.68
N LYS A 267 17.28 -15.40 16.27
CA LYS A 267 18.30 -16.22 16.92
C LYS A 267 17.90 -16.50 18.37
N LEU A 268 17.77 -17.78 18.70
CA LEU A 268 17.37 -18.23 20.04
C LEU A 268 18.42 -19.20 20.60
N LYS A 269 18.62 -19.14 21.92
CA LYS A 269 19.48 -20.09 22.62
C LYS A 269 18.80 -21.46 22.74
N LYS A 270 19.54 -22.52 22.39
CA LYS A 270 19.18 -23.91 22.64
C LYS A 270 19.11 -24.12 24.15
N SER A 271 17.89 -24.28 24.67
CA SER A 271 17.62 -24.50 26.09
C SER A 271 16.33 -25.28 26.27
N PRO A 272 16.08 -25.92 27.44
CA PRO A 272 14.81 -26.59 27.71
C PRO A 272 13.59 -25.65 27.58
N GLY A 273 13.78 -24.34 27.78
CA GLY A 273 12.75 -23.31 27.63
C GLY A 273 12.55 -22.79 26.20
N LEU A 274 13.27 -23.33 25.21
CA LEU A 274 13.22 -22.86 23.82
C LEU A 274 11.78 -22.82 23.29
N ARG A 275 11.00 -23.89 23.51
CA ARG A 275 9.62 -23.93 23.01
C ARG A 275 8.75 -22.84 23.62
N ALA A 276 8.88 -22.60 24.93
CA ALA A 276 8.16 -21.53 25.61
C ALA A 276 8.55 -20.14 25.07
N LEU A 277 9.83 -19.93 24.74
CA LEU A 277 10.29 -18.68 24.14
C LEU A 277 9.75 -18.47 22.72
N ILE A 278 9.65 -19.54 21.92
CA ILE A 278 9.01 -19.51 20.59
C ILE A 278 7.55 -19.11 20.71
N ASP A 279 6.81 -19.77 21.60
CA ASP A 279 5.38 -19.53 21.78
C ASP A 279 5.13 -18.12 22.34
N LEU A 280 5.98 -17.63 23.25
CA LEU A 280 5.96 -16.24 23.74
C LEU A 280 6.24 -15.23 22.61
N THR A 281 7.22 -15.51 21.74
CA THR A 281 7.55 -14.65 20.60
C THR A 281 6.36 -14.55 19.64
N LYS A 282 5.73 -15.69 19.31
CA LYS A 282 4.51 -15.72 18.48
C LYS A 282 3.37 -14.96 19.14
N ALA A 283 3.15 -15.14 20.43
CA ALA A 283 2.08 -14.44 21.16
C ALA A 283 2.29 -12.93 21.16
N ASN A 284 3.52 -12.47 21.42
CA ASN A 284 3.85 -11.05 21.41
C ASN A 284 3.71 -10.42 20.02
N LEU A 285 4.16 -11.10 18.97
CA LEU A 285 3.94 -10.66 17.58
C LEU A 285 2.45 -10.56 17.27
N LYS A 286 1.66 -11.61 17.52
CA LYS A 286 0.20 -11.58 17.28
C LYS A 286 -0.46 -10.44 18.05
N LYS A 287 -0.13 -10.28 19.34
CA LYS A 287 -0.67 -9.21 20.18
C LYS A 287 -0.35 -7.84 19.60
N ALA A 288 0.90 -7.59 19.24
CA ALA A 288 1.32 -6.28 18.70
C ALA A 288 0.57 -5.92 17.41
N PHE A 289 0.34 -6.87 16.52
CA PHE A 289 -0.46 -6.63 15.31
C PHE A 289 -1.95 -6.42 15.63
N ILE A 290 -2.52 -7.22 16.54
CA ILE A 290 -3.93 -7.06 16.97
C ILE A 290 -4.17 -5.70 17.63
N ASP A 291 -3.25 -5.24 18.49
CA ASP A 291 -3.35 -3.96 19.19
C ASP A 291 -3.44 -2.78 18.22
N VAL A 292 -2.88 -2.91 17.01
CA VAL A 292 -2.93 -1.89 15.95
C VAL A 292 -3.98 -2.18 14.87
N GLY A 293 -4.83 -3.18 15.07
CA GLY A 293 -5.92 -3.53 14.16
C GLY A 293 -5.48 -4.29 12.90
N LEU A 294 -4.34 -4.97 12.94
CA LEU A 294 -3.85 -5.83 11.86
C LEU A 294 -3.96 -7.31 12.27
N ALA A 295 -4.36 -8.17 11.33
CA ALA A 295 -4.50 -9.60 11.57
C ALA A 295 -3.30 -10.36 10.99
N LEU A 296 -2.57 -11.07 11.86
CA LEU A 296 -1.34 -11.79 11.52
C LEU A 296 -1.53 -13.31 11.60
N LYS A 297 -1.32 -13.99 10.46
CA LYS A 297 -1.07 -15.43 10.40
C LYS A 297 0.43 -15.68 10.50
N LEU A 298 0.80 -16.54 11.44
CA LEU A 298 2.18 -16.93 11.69
C LEU A 298 2.32 -18.43 11.42
N GLU A 299 3.11 -18.76 10.41
CA GLU A 299 3.55 -20.12 10.13
C GLU A 299 5.02 -20.27 10.52
N GLU A 300 5.34 -21.38 11.19
CA GLU A 300 6.70 -21.74 11.57
C GLU A 300 7.18 -22.84 10.63
N ASN A 301 8.30 -22.60 9.95
CA ASN A 301 9.02 -23.65 9.23
C ASN A 301 10.40 -23.79 9.86
N GLY A 302 10.54 -24.74 10.78
CA GLY A 302 11.82 -25.17 11.32
C GLY A 302 12.27 -26.48 10.69
N SER A 303 13.54 -26.53 10.25
CA SER A 303 14.27 -27.80 10.13
C SER A 303 14.06 -28.57 11.44
N LYS A 304 13.64 -29.84 11.34
CA LYS A 304 13.25 -30.71 12.45
C LYS A 304 14.03 -30.39 13.73
N VAL A 305 13.32 -29.92 14.75
CA VAL A 305 13.81 -29.98 16.14
C VAL A 305 13.84 -31.47 16.49
N SER A 306 14.96 -32.12 16.20
CA SER A 306 15.31 -33.46 16.67
C SER A 306 16.02 -33.36 18.01
#